data_AF-A0A7C9GZ67-F1
#
_entry.id   AF-A0A7C9GZ67-F1
#
_cell.length_a   1.000
_cell.length_b   1.000
_cell.length_c   1.000
_cell.angle_alpha   90.00
_cell.angle_beta   90.00
_cell.angle_gamma   90.00
#
_symmetry.space_group_name_H-M   'P 1'
#
loop_
_entity.id
_entity.type
_entity.pdbx_description
1 polymer ?
#
loop_
_entity_poly.entity_id
_entity_poly.type
_entity_poly.pdbx_seq_one_letter_code
_entity_poly.pdbx_strand_id
1 'polypeptide(L)'
;MRHYAGSAMMLLVTTAVIVGSYTVNLKVSAERAQVEKLRRTLVADARNIRNLEAELRTRARLPEMQRWNDNVLMMSAPAAGQYLRSPVQLAGFVPLPAAEAPVRNAVTAPVPATAPSVAAPIVRAAYRPDPARAEPARTQTARAEPARVEPAARLVAAAWRPAPVRATQPLVVIPDAPPAHTPVDLLQDGGQ
;
A
#
# COMPACT_ATOMS: atom_id res chain seq x y z
N MET A 1 -73.29 29.53 -25.79
CA MET A 1 -72.04 28.93 -26.34
C MET A 1 -70.77 29.70 -25.95
N ARG A 2 -70.76 31.05 -25.91
CA ARG A 2 -69.58 31.86 -25.55
C ARG A 2 -68.94 31.56 -24.18
N HIS A 3 -69.72 31.22 -23.16
CA HIS A 3 -69.16 30.90 -21.83
C HIS A 3 -68.37 29.57 -21.78
N TYR A 4 -68.79 28.56 -22.57
CA TYR A 4 -68.09 27.28 -22.67
C TYR A 4 -66.73 27.40 -23.36
N ALA A 5 -66.60 28.34 -24.31
CA ALA A 5 -65.33 28.60 -24.97
C ALA A 5 -64.28 29.17 -24.00
N GLY A 6 -64.69 30.06 -23.08
CA GLY A 6 -63.80 30.60 -22.04
C GLY A 6 -63.34 29.55 -21.03
N SER A 7 -64.26 28.70 -20.55
CA SER A 7 -63.90 27.61 -19.63
C SER A 7 -63.01 26.56 -20.29
N ALA A 8 -63.25 26.22 -21.57
CA ALA A 8 -62.41 25.31 -22.33
C ALA A 8 -60.98 25.85 -22.49
N MET A 9 -60.84 27.16 -22.77
CA MET A 9 -59.53 27.80 -22.86
C MET A 9 -58.77 27.75 -21.52
N MET A 10 -59.45 28.01 -20.40
CA MET A 10 -58.82 27.93 -19.06
C MET A 10 -58.35 26.51 -18.72
N LEU A 11 -59.14 25.49 -19.08
CA LEU A 11 -58.76 24.09 -18.87
C LEU A 11 -57.54 23.70 -19.72
N LEU A 12 -57.49 24.14 -20.98
CA LEU A 12 -56.34 23.88 -21.86
C LEU A 12 -55.06 24.53 -21.33
N VAL A 13 -55.13 25.81 -20.91
CA VAL A 13 -53.99 26.51 -20.32
C VAL A 13 -53.51 25.80 -19.05
N THR A 14 -54.43 25.43 -18.16
CA THR A 14 -54.10 24.73 -16.92
C THR A 14 -53.42 23.39 -17.20
N THR A 15 -53.95 22.63 -18.15
CA THR A 15 -53.37 21.33 -18.55
C THR A 15 -51.97 21.51 -19.15
N ALA A 16 -51.77 22.52 -20.01
CA ALA A 16 -50.46 22.82 -20.58
C ALA A 16 -49.43 23.19 -19.50
N VAL A 17 -49.83 23.96 -18.48
CA VAL A 17 -48.96 24.30 -17.34
C VAL A 17 -48.61 23.06 -16.52
N ILE A 18 -49.59 22.19 -16.23
CA ILE A 18 -49.35 20.94 -15.49
C ILE A 18 -48.34 20.08 -16.25
N VAL A 19 -48.54 19.84 -17.54
CA VAL A 19 -47.63 19.05 -18.37
C VAL A 19 -46.25 19.70 -18.46
N GLY A 20 -46.18 21.02 -18.68
CA GLY A 20 -44.93 21.77 -18.73
C GLY A 20 -44.12 21.63 -17.44
N SER A 21 -44.75 21.87 -16.29
CA SER A 21 -44.10 21.75 -14.98
C SER A 21 -43.59 20.32 -14.70
N TYR A 22 -44.35 19.31 -15.11
CA TYR A 22 -43.95 17.91 -14.98
C TYR A 22 -42.70 17.58 -15.78
N THR A 23 -42.61 18.03 -17.04
CA THR A 23 -41.42 17.79 -17.88
C THR A 23 -40.16 18.45 -17.30
N VAL A 24 -40.29 19.66 -16.74
CA VAL A 24 -39.17 20.36 -16.08
C VAL A 24 -38.70 19.60 -14.85
N ASN A 25 -39.63 19.15 -14.00
CA ASN A 25 -39.29 18.35 -12.80
C ASN A 25 -38.59 17.04 -13.16
N LEU A 26 -39.03 16.37 -14.22
CA LEU A 26 -38.40 15.13 -14.69
C LEU A 26 -36.99 15.39 -15.21
N LYS A 27 -36.76 16.48 -15.95
CA LYS A 27 -35.43 16.88 -16.40
C LYS A 27 -34.50 17.19 -15.23
N VAL A 28 -34.94 17.98 -14.26
CA VAL A 28 -34.12 18.27 -13.06
C VAL A 28 -33.76 17.00 -12.30
N SER A 29 -34.69 16.04 -12.21
CA SER A 29 -34.42 14.75 -11.58
C SER A 29 -33.38 13.93 -12.36
N ALA A 30 -33.47 13.94 -13.70
CA ALA A 30 -32.48 13.30 -14.57
C ALA A 30 -31.09 13.95 -14.44
N GLU A 31 -31.00 15.28 -14.38
CA GLU A 31 -29.73 15.99 -14.19
C GLU A 31 -29.10 15.67 -12.83
N ARG A 32 -29.89 15.64 -11.75
CA ARG A 32 -29.42 15.23 -10.42
C ARG A 32 -28.88 13.80 -10.43
N ALA A 33 -29.56 12.88 -11.13
CA ALA A 33 -29.10 11.51 -11.27
C ALA A 33 -27.78 11.41 -12.05
N GLN A 34 -27.59 12.23 -13.09
CA GLN A 34 -26.34 12.30 -13.85
C GLN A 34 -25.17 12.83 -13.00
N VAL A 35 -25.39 13.91 -12.25
CA VAL A 35 -24.38 14.47 -11.33
C VAL A 35 -23.97 13.45 -10.28
N GLU A 36 -24.94 12.75 -9.70
CA GLU A 36 -24.67 11.72 -8.70
C GLU A 36 -23.92 10.52 -9.29
N LYS A 37 -24.23 10.11 -10.53
CA LYS A 37 -23.45 9.09 -11.24
C LYS A 37 -22.00 9.53 -11.43
N LEU A 38 -21.77 10.77 -11.88
CA LEU A 38 -20.42 11.31 -12.05
C LEU A 38 -19.66 11.38 -10.73
N ARG A 39 -20.31 11.80 -9.64
CA ARG A 39 -19.72 11.84 -8.30
C ARG A 39 -19.23 10.46 -7.86
N ARG A 40 -20.00 9.40 -8.12
CA ARG A 40 -19.58 8.02 -7.81
C ARG A 40 -18.37 7.60 -8.64
N THR A 41 -18.34 7.94 -9.93
CA THR A 41 -17.18 7.68 -10.79
C THR A 41 -15.94 8.42 -10.27
N LEU A 42 -16.05 9.70 -9.92
CA LEU A 42 -14.95 10.47 -9.34
C LEU A 42 -14.39 9.83 -8.06
N VAL A 43 -15.26 9.34 -7.18
CA VAL A 43 -14.83 8.64 -5.95
C VAL A 43 -14.13 7.33 -6.28
N ALA A 44 -14.61 6.58 -7.27
CA ALA A 44 -13.98 5.34 -7.72
C ALA A 44 -12.61 5.61 -8.35
N ASP A 45 -12.51 6.60 -9.23
CA ASP A 45 -11.28 7.01 -9.90
C ASP A 45 -10.24 7.51 -8.89
N ALA A 46 -10.66 8.32 -7.91
CA ALA A 46 -9.77 8.78 -6.85
C ALA A 46 -9.22 7.62 -5.99
N ARG A 47 -10.00 6.55 -5.79
CA ARG A 47 -9.50 5.33 -5.12
C ARG A 47 -8.49 4.60 -5.99
N ASN A 48 -8.77 4.48 -7.29
CA ASN A 48 -7.87 3.85 -8.24
C ASN A 48 -6.52 4.58 -8.30
N ILE A 49 -6.53 5.92 -8.39
CA ILE A 49 -5.32 6.75 -8.37
C ILE A 49 -4.50 6.48 -7.11
N ARG A 50 -5.12 6.48 -5.92
CA ARG A 50 -4.41 6.17 -4.67
C ARG A 50 -3.80 4.76 -4.67
N ASN A 51 -4.48 3.77 -5.24
CA ASN A 51 -3.94 2.43 -5.37
C ASN A 51 -2.72 2.41 -6.31
N LEU A 52 -2.84 3.04 -7.49
CA LEU A 52 -1.74 3.15 -8.45
C LEU A 52 -0.54 3.89 -7.87
N GLU A 53 -0.75 4.97 -7.11
CA GLU A 53 0.31 5.67 -6.41
C GLU A 53 0.98 4.81 -5.33
N ALA A 54 0.21 3.96 -4.64
CA ALA A 54 0.78 3.02 -3.68
C ALA A 54 1.66 1.97 -4.38
N GLU A 55 1.21 1.41 -5.49
CA GLU A 55 2.00 0.48 -6.31
C GLU A 55 3.25 1.13 -6.89
N LEU A 56 3.16 2.37 -7.38
CA LEU A 56 4.31 3.10 -7.90
C LEU A 56 5.29 3.46 -6.79
N ARG A 57 4.80 3.88 -5.62
CA ARG A 57 5.66 4.19 -4.46
C ARG A 57 6.43 2.97 -3.98
N THR A 58 5.81 1.79 -3.95
CA THR A 58 6.51 0.57 -3.56
C THR A 58 7.56 0.18 -4.60
N ARG A 59 7.24 0.25 -5.90
CA ARG A 59 8.20 -0.04 -6.98
C ARG A 59 9.36 0.97 -7.03
N ALA A 60 9.08 2.25 -6.80
CA ALA A 60 10.09 3.30 -6.78
C ALA A 60 11.02 3.25 -5.56
N ARG A 61 10.59 2.63 -4.45
CA ARG A 61 11.41 2.49 -3.23
C ARG A 61 12.37 1.30 -3.23
N LEU A 62 12.25 0.35 -4.16
CA LEU A 62 13.15 -0.81 -4.23
C LEU A 62 14.62 -0.42 -4.44
N PRO A 63 14.98 0.52 -5.32
CA PRO A 63 16.37 0.95 -5.50
C PRO A 63 16.94 1.64 -4.25
N GLU A 64 16.12 2.38 -3.50
CA GLU A 64 16.55 3.02 -2.26
C GLU A 64 16.82 1.99 -1.16
N MET A 65 15.97 0.96 -1.05
CA MET A 65 16.23 -0.16 -0.12
C MET A 65 17.50 -0.92 -0.49
N GLN A 66 17.76 -1.13 -1.79
CA GLN A 66 19.01 -1.72 -2.24
C GLN A 66 20.20 -0.84 -1.85
N ARG A 67 20.12 0.47 -2.09
CA ARG A 67 21.15 1.43 -1.68
C ARG A 67 21.39 1.40 -0.16
N TRP A 68 20.34 1.32 0.65
CA TRP A 68 20.47 1.23 2.11
C TRP A 68 21.08 -0.09 2.55
N ASN A 69 20.69 -1.20 1.90
CA ASN A 69 21.29 -2.49 2.14
C ASN A 69 22.79 -2.47 1.83
N ASP A 70 23.17 -1.89 0.70
CA ASP A 70 24.57 -1.88 0.24
C ASP A 70 25.46 -0.94 1.08
N ASN A 71 24.93 0.19 1.56
CA ASN A 71 25.74 1.22 2.24
C ASN A 71 25.73 1.16 3.77
N VAL A 72 24.65 0.67 4.39
CA VAL A 72 24.47 0.77 5.86
C VAL A 72 24.22 -0.60 6.49
N LEU A 73 23.26 -1.36 5.97
CA LEU A 73 22.82 -2.59 6.63
C LEU A 73 23.73 -3.78 6.35
N MET A 74 24.31 -3.83 5.14
CA MET A 74 25.15 -4.92 4.64
C MET A 74 24.57 -6.32 4.93
N MET A 75 23.25 -6.44 4.82
CA MET A 75 22.58 -7.71 5.09
C MET A 75 22.71 -8.61 3.87
N SER A 76 23.15 -9.84 4.11
CA SER A 76 23.09 -10.95 3.16
C SER A 76 22.23 -12.06 3.74
N ALA A 77 21.59 -12.84 2.87
CA ALA A 77 20.82 -13.99 3.32
C ALA A 77 21.74 -14.98 4.04
N PRO A 78 21.33 -15.54 5.20
CA PRO A 78 22.13 -16.51 5.92
C PRO A 78 22.44 -17.73 5.04
N ALA A 79 23.69 -18.20 5.08
CA ALA A 79 24.08 -19.38 4.33
C ALA A 79 23.37 -20.63 4.87
N ALA A 80 23.11 -21.63 4.00
CA ALA A 80 22.43 -22.87 4.39
C ALA A 80 23.12 -23.62 5.55
N GLY A 81 24.43 -23.42 5.74
CA GLY A 81 25.20 -23.97 6.85
C GLY A 81 25.03 -23.26 8.19
N GLN A 82 24.46 -22.05 8.21
CA GLN A 82 24.16 -21.29 9.43
C GLN A 82 22.83 -21.72 10.08
N TYR A 83 22.03 -22.53 9.37
CA TYR A 83 20.81 -23.13 9.92
C TYR A 83 21.10 -24.49 10.55
N LEU A 84 20.44 -24.75 11.68
CA LEU A 84 20.46 -26.06 12.33
C LEU A 84 19.63 -27.05 11.51
N ARG A 85 20.19 -28.24 11.24
CA ARG A 85 19.56 -29.25 10.38
C ARG A 85 18.64 -30.21 11.12
N SER A 86 18.66 -30.20 12.45
CA SER A 86 17.89 -31.11 13.28
C SER A 86 17.65 -30.51 14.68
N PRO A 87 16.49 -30.77 15.30
CA PRO A 87 16.24 -30.43 16.70
C PRO A 87 17.24 -31.09 17.66
N VAL A 88 17.85 -32.22 17.28
CA VAL A 88 18.92 -32.86 18.06
C VAL A 88 20.19 -31.99 18.07
N GLN A 89 20.50 -31.31 16.95
CA GLN A 89 21.61 -30.35 16.92
C GLN A 89 21.33 -29.15 17.82
N LEU A 90 20.08 -28.65 17.83
CA LEU A 90 19.65 -27.59 18.74
C LEU A 90 19.78 -28.00 20.21
N ALA A 91 19.38 -29.23 20.56
CA ALA A 91 19.52 -29.77 21.90
C ALA A 91 20.99 -29.84 22.37
N GLY A 92 21.94 -30.00 21.45
CA GLY A 92 23.38 -29.95 21.75
C GLY A 92 23.92 -28.56 22.09
N PHE A 93 23.18 -27.48 21.77
CA PHE A 93 23.52 -26.10 22.18
C PHE A 93 22.90 -25.71 23.52
N VAL A 94 21.95 -26.51 24.04
CA VAL A 94 21.45 -26.32 25.40
C VAL A 94 22.56 -26.82 26.33
N PRO A 95 23.19 -25.95 27.14
CA PRO A 95 24.13 -26.43 28.14
C PRO A 95 23.42 -27.46 29.00
N LEU A 96 23.99 -28.66 29.09
CA LEU A 96 23.50 -29.67 30.04
C LEU A 96 23.38 -28.96 31.40
N PRO A 97 22.27 -29.13 32.13
CA PRO A 97 22.23 -28.62 33.49
C PRO A 97 23.42 -29.27 34.20
N ALA A 98 24.44 -28.47 34.49
CA ALA A 98 25.41 -28.85 35.50
C ALA A 98 24.56 -29.23 36.71
N ALA A 99 24.77 -30.44 37.24
CA ALA A 99 24.15 -30.87 38.48
C ALA A 99 24.21 -29.69 39.45
N GLU A 100 23.03 -29.13 39.76
CA GLU A 100 22.84 -27.82 40.39
C GLU A 100 23.96 -26.81 40.10
N ALA A 101 23.85 -26.08 38.99
CA ALA A 101 24.54 -24.80 38.91
C ALA A 101 24.09 -23.98 40.14
N PRO A 102 24.98 -23.64 41.10
CA PRO A 102 24.57 -22.84 42.24
C PRO A 102 24.00 -21.55 41.69
N VAL A 103 22.80 -21.18 42.15
CA VAL A 103 22.16 -19.90 41.80
C VAL A 103 23.18 -18.80 42.10
N ARG A 104 23.85 -18.30 41.05
CA ARG A 104 24.80 -17.21 41.18
C ARG A 104 23.99 -15.92 41.16
N ASN A 105 23.62 -15.48 42.35
CA ASN A 105 23.23 -14.09 42.55
C ASN A 105 24.42 -13.21 42.15
N ALA A 106 24.17 -12.06 41.52
CA ALA A 106 25.19 -11.18 40.92
C ALA A 106 26.23 -10.58 41.91
N VAL A 107 26.28 -11.06 43.15
CA VAL A 107 27.16 -10.60 44.22
C VAL A 107 27.82 -11.79 44.90
N THR A 108 28.69 -12.53 44.21
CA THR A 108 29.66 -13.38 44.92
C THR A 108 30.94 -13.56 44.13
N ALA A 109 32.06 -13.30 44.79
CA ALA A 109 33.43 -13.33 44.25
C ALA A 109 33.87 -14.75 43.85
N PRO A 110 34.85 -14.90 42.92
CA PRO A 110 35.17 -16.20 42.33
C PRO A 110 36.01 -17.07 43.27
N VAL A 111 35.57 -18.32 43.47
CA VAL A 111 36.35 -19.40 44.08
C VAL A 111 36.93 -20.29 42.98
N PRO A 112 38.21 -20.71 43.04
CA PRO A 112 38.83 -21.57 42.03
C PRO A 112 38.29 -23.01 42.11
N ALA A 113 37.88 -23.55 40.97
CA ALA A 113 37.36 -24.90 40.84
C ALA A 113 38.49 -25.92 40.67
N THR A 114 38.55 -26.92 41.53
CA THR A 114 39.31 -28.16 41.30
C THR A 114 38.44 -29.34 41.72
N ALA A 115 37.84 -30.04 40.76
CA ALA A 115 37.42 -31.43 40.88
C ALA A 115 37.25 -32.05 39.47
N PRO A 116 37.62 -33.33 39.28
CA PRO A 116 37.60 -33.97 37.96
C PRO A 116 36.18 -34.38 37.56
N SER A 117 35.80 -34.05 36.32
CA SER A 117 34.53 -34.42 35.70
C SER A 117 34.56 -35.89 35.27
N VAL A 118 33.82 -36.75 35.96
CA VAL A 118 33.52 -38.11 35.47
C VAL A 118 32.57 -37.99 34.27
N ALA A 119 33.00 -38.50 33.12
CA ALA A 119 32.24 -38.43 31.87
C ALA A 119 30.97 -39.30 31.96
N ALA A 120 29.79 -38.66 31.85
CA ALA A 120 28.53 -39.36 31.64
C ALA A 120 28.46 -39.96 30.22
N PRO A 121 27.75 -41.09 30.02
CA PRO A 121 27.71 -41.77 28.74
C PRO A 121 27.03 -40.92 27.67
N ILE A 122 27.71 -40.76 26.53
CA ILE A 122 27.19 -40.11 25.34
C ILE A 122 26.12 -41.02 24.72
N VAL A 123 24.85 -40.69 24.91
CA VAL A 123 23.75 -41.32 24.15
C VAL A 123 23.74 -40.72 22.76
N ARG A 124 24.25 -41.48 21.78
CA ARG A 124 24.24 -41.11 20.36
C ARG A 124 22.85 -41.36 19.79
N ALA A 125 21.99 -40.34 19.78
CA ALA A 125 20.76 -40.38 19.00
C ALA A 125 21.10 -40.35 17.50
N ALA A 126 20.88 -41.47 16.81
CA ALA A 126 21.11 -41.58 15.38
C ALA A 126 19.97 -40.88 14.62
N TYR A 127 20.17 -39.61 14.27
CA TYR A 127 19.36 -38.95 13.27
C TYR A 127 19.86 -39.37 11.88
N ARG A 128 19.03 -40.11 11.13
CA ARG A 128 19.25 -40.42 9.71
C ARG A 128 18.50 -39.37 8.88
N PRO A 129 19.18 -38.36 8.30
CA PRO A 129 18.52 -37.45 7.39
C PRO A 129 18.05 -38.22 6.15
N ASP A 130 16.84 -37.89 5.68
CA ASP A 130 16.35 -38.30 4.38
C ASP A 130 17.28 -37.74 3.27
N PRO A 131 17.93 -38.58 2.45
CA PRO A 131 18.82 -38.12 1.40
C PRO A 131 18.10 -37.31 0.31
N ALA A 132 16.76 -37.32 0.26
CA ALA A 132 15.99 -36.58 -0.74
C ALA A 132 15.96 -35.05 -0.52
N ARG A 133 16.48 -34.53 0.61
CA ARG A 133 16.44 -33.08 0.92
C ARG A 133 17.79 -32.37 0.92
N ALA A 134 18.83 -33.01 0.37
CA ALA A 134 20.18 -32.45 0.30
C ALA A 134 20.68 -32.34 -1.15
N GLU A 135 19.89 -31.72 -2.03
CA GLU A 135 20.48 -31.09 -3.20
C GLU A 135 20.74 -29.62 -2.88
N PRO A 136 21.98 -29.12 -3.00
CA PRO A 136 22.18 -27.68 -3.03
C PRO A 136 21.42 -27.19 -4.27
N ALA A 137 20.34 -26.44 -4.05
CA ALA A 137 19.75 -25.65 -5.12
C ALA A 137 20.89 -24.78 -5.65
N ARG A 138 21.44 -25.16 -6.81
CA ARG A 138 22.30 -24.27 -7.59
C ARG A 138 21.47 -23.02 -7.77
N THR A 139 21.91 -21.91 -7.20
CA THR A 139 21.42 -20.60 -7.58
C THR A 139 21.86 -20.40 -9.02
N GLN A 140 21.06 -20.93 -9.94
CA GLN A 140 21.07 -20.50 -11.30
C GLN A 140 20.54 -19.08 -11.20
N THR A 141 21.44 -18.10 -11.19
CA THR A 141 21.11 -16.76 -11.63
C THR A 141 20.67 -16.90 -13.08
N ALA A 142 19.41 -17.31 -13.26
CA ALA A 142 18.71 -17.11 -14.49
C ALA A 142 18.67 -15.61 -14.64
N ARG A 143 19.63 -15.08 -15.42
CA ARG A 143 19.37 -13.87 -16.17
C ARG A 143 18.18 -14.24 -17.03
N ALA A 144 16.99 -13.96 -16.52
CA ALA A 144 15.80 -13.95 -17.32
C ALA A 144 16.08 -12.95 -18.43
N GLU A 145 16.45 -13.47 -19.60
CA GLU A 145 16.28 -12.74 -20.83
C GLU A 145 14.82 -12.28 -20.79
N PRO A 146 14.55 -10.95 -20.84
CA PRO A 146 13.19 -10.48 -20.74
C PRO A 146 12.46 -11.09 -21.91
N ALA A 147 11.56 -12.03 -21.62
CA ALA A 147 10.56 -12.45 -22.57
C ALA A 147 10.00 -11.14 -23.14
N ARG A 148 10.08 -11.00 -24.46
CA ARG A 148 9.48 -9.87 -25.17
C ARG A 148 7.99 -9.90 -24.85
N VAL A 149 7.61 -9.24 -23.78
CA VAL A 149 6.23 -8.90 -23.48
C VAL A 149 5.89 -7.89 -24.55
N GLU A 150 5.10 -8.31 -25.54
CA GLU A 150 4.46 -7.35 -26.42
C GLU A 150 3.79 -6.30 -25.54
N PRO A 151 4.06 -5.00 -25.75
CA PRO A 151 3.51 -3.99 -24.89
C PRO A 151 1.99 -3.95 -25.09
N ALA A 152 1.25 -4.55 -24.17
CA ALA A 152 -0.17 -4.28 -23.93
C ALA A 152 -0.42 -2.77 -23.66
N ALA A 153 0.66 -1.98 -23.46
CA ALA A 153 0.62 -0.53 -23.48
C ALA A 153 0.03 0.05 -24.79
N ARG A 154 0.11 -0.67 -25.92
CA ARG A 154 -0.51 -0.20 -27.18
C ARG A 154 -2.04 -0.28 -27.16
N LEU A 155 -2.63 -1.15 -26.34
CA LEU A 155 -4.09 -1.24 -26.20
C LEU A 155 -4.65 -0.27 -25.15
N VAL A 156 -3.88 0.09 -24.12
CA VAL A 156 -4.31 1.07 -23.11
C VAL A 156 -4.09 2.52 -23.57
N ALA A 157 -3.01 2.81 -24.31
CA ALA A 157 -2.79 4.13 -24.91
C ALA A 157 -3.84 4.48 -25.99
N ALA A 158 -4.48 3.48 -26.61
CA ALA A 158 -5.59 3.69 -27.54
C ALA A 158 -6.93 3.97 -26.85
N ALA A 159 -7.08 3.65 -25.56
CA ALA A 159 -8.33 3.75 -24.82
C ALA A 159 -8.46 5.05 -24.00
N TRP A 160 -7.36 5.72 -23.66
CA TRP A 160 -7.42 7.03 -23.02
C TRP A 160 -7.48 8.14 -24.07
N ARG A 161 -8.70 8.46 -24.52
CA ARG A 161 -8.99 9.78 -25.07
C ARG A 161 -9.59 10.61 -23.93
N PRO A 162 -8.93 11.68 -23.43
CA PRO A 162 -9.64 12.62 -22.58
C PRO A 162 -10.79 13.18 -23.43
N ALA A 163 -12.03 12.99 -22.96
CA ALA A 163 -13.17 13.63 -23.60
C ALA A 163 -12.86 15.14 -23.68
N PRO A 164 -13.10 15.81 -24.82
CA PRO A 164 -12.93 17.25 -24.89
C PRO A 164 -13.84 17.85 -23.82
N VAL A 165 -13.22 18.40 -22.78
CA VAL A 165 -13.93 19.21 -21.79
C VAL A 165 -14.47 20.38 -22.59
N ARG A 166 -15.78 20.34 -22.89
CA ARG A 166 -16.46 21.48 -23.47
C ARG A 166 -16.26 22.61 -22.48
N ALA A 167 -15.47 23.61 -22.88
CA ALA A 167 -15.24 24.83 -22.11
C ALA A 167 -16.62 25.42 -21.78
N THR A 168 -17.11 25.07 -20.60
CA THR A 168 -18.30 25.68 -20.04
C THR A 168 -17.78 27.00 -19.51
N GLN A 169 -18.39 28.07 -20.00
CA GLN A 169 -18.11 29.49 -19.80
C GLN A 169 -17.31 29.81 -18.53
N PRO A 170 -16.30 30.71 -18.59
CA PRO A 170 -15.52 31.06 -17.43
C PRO A 170 -16.44 31.50 -16.30
N LEU A 171 -16.25 30.86 -15.15
CA LEU A 171 -16.78 31.29 -13.86
C LEU A 171 -16.48 32.78 -13.73
N VAL A 172 -17.53 33.61 -13.69
CA VAL A 172 -17.41 35.01 -13.26
C VAL A 172 -16.91 34.95 -11.82
N VAL A 173 -15.61 35.17 -11.65
CA VAL A 173 -15.01 35.41 -10.35
C VAL A 173 -15.58 36.74 -9.87
N ILE A 174 -16.46 36.68 -8.89
CA ILE A 174 -16.87 37.85 -8.11
C ILE A 174 -15.60 38.28 -7.35
N PRO A 175 -15.05 39.47 -7.58
CA PRO A 175 -13.92 39.95 -6.81
C PRO A 175 -14.46 40.54 -5.51
N ASP A 176 -14.51 39.74 -4.45
CA ASP A 176 -14.27 40.28 -3.11
C ASP A 176 -14.01 39.16 -2.11
N ALA A 177 -12.72 38.92 -1.88
CA ALA A 177 -12.24 38.35 -0.64
C ALA A 177 -10.96 39.12 -0.26
N PRO A 178 -10.91 39.79 0.90
CA PRO A 178 -9.74 40.55 1.32
C PRO A 178 -8.54 39.60 1.53
N PRO A 179 -7.31 40.02 1.22
CA PRO A 179 -6.15 39.17 1.39
C PRO A 179 -5.94 38.84 2.87
N ALA A 180 -6.00 37.55 3.18
CA ALA A 180 -5.59 37.00 4.46
C ALA A 180 -4.09 37.20 4.65
N HIS A 181 -3.75 37.94 5.72
CA HIS A 181 -2.54 37.91 6.54
C HIS A 181 -1.21 37.54 5.85
N THR A 182 -0.33 38.54 5.74
CA THR A 182 1.11 38.38 5.48
C THR A 182 1.75 37.44 6.51
N PRO A 183 2.59 36.48 6.11
CA PRO A 183 3.42 35.74 7.04
C PRO A 183 4.52 36.67 7.56
N VAL A 184 4.59 36.80 8.89
CA VAL A 184 5.68 37.47 9.59
C VAL A 184 6.96 36.66 9.40
N ASP A 185 7.94 37.27 8.76
CA ASP A 185 9.26 36.72 8.49
C ASP A 185 10.02 36.56 9.82
N LEU A 186 10.18 35.33 10.29
CA LEU A 186 10.81 34.98 11.57
C LEU A 186 12.26 34.49 11.36
N LEU A 187 12.97 35.10 10.41
CA LEU A 187 14.32 34.74 10.01
C LEU A 187 15.19 35.99 9.79
N GLN A 188 15.34 36.80 10.83
CA GLN A 188 16.41 37.79 10.91
C GLN A 188 16.70 38.17 12.36
N ASP A 189 17.43 37.32 13.09
CA ASP A 189 18.51 37.84 13.93
C ASP A 189 19.54 36.73 14.20
N GLY A 190 20.74 36.96 13.68
CA GLY A 190 21.83 36.01 13.64
C GLY A 190 23.09 36.75 13.24
N GLY A 191 23.67 37.48 14.20
CA GLY A 191 25.03 38.00 14.13
C GLY A 191 25.13 39.51 14.35
N GLN A 192 25.41 39.92 15.59
CA GLN A 192 26.72 40.39 16.06
C GLN A 192 26.77 40.23 17.59
#